data_AF-A0A957VD54-F1
#
_entry.id   AF-A0A957VD54-F1
#
_cell.length_a   1.000
_cell.length_b   1.000
_cell.length_c   1.000
_cell.angle_alpha   90.00
_cell.angle_beta   90.00
_cell.angle_gamma   90.00
#
_symmetry.space_group_name_H-M   'P 1'
#
loop_
_entity.id
_entity.type
_entity.pdbx_description
1 polymer ?
#
loop_
_entity_poly.entity_id
_entity_poly.type
_entity_poly.pdbx_seq_one_letter_code
_entity_poly.pdbx_strand_id
1 'polypeptide(L)'
;MPRRRRRSAARGCLLTSAALLGVLLAAVLPVTGTPAAEPRDTYTVFLPLFPRAAEETTATPTAPATGTPDATATAPPTVTPTPTLVRLWDPRLDARGAVLVEATVTPGQGYWRLVRARWYNVDESQGRHHIFMDTLDAHGARITGVPLLVTWPDGVTTVASQAKPGEEYAADVAMYALAPAYAARPDDGAPADRVDGMGLGDIDDPAHAHHTSYGLVWQWSTAPAPGTLTPVPTVTPSATPTPTPTATATPANTSTPTLTPSATPTTTHLFSRAELADCVPDDRSTRVEGTVFWNGTAADGYAVVFSWQPDGVWSAQPTVSGPAPPGAYTHFIGVAVGDWWVWIVDDQGRRISPMGAFSTDGPGGACNVATVNFYGP
;
A
#
# COMPACT_ATOMS: atom_id res chain seq x y z
N MET A 1 -13.24 70.39 18.83
CA MET A 1 -14.60 70.70 19.33
C MET A 1 -15.57 70.77 18.13
N PRO A 2 -16.87 70.46 18.25
CA PRO A 2 -17.50 69.24 18.75
C PRO A 2 -18.46 68.57 17.73
N ARG A 3 -18.71 67.28 17.96
CA ARG A 3 -19.96 66.49 17.78
C ARG A 3 -21.04 67.02 16.82
N ARG A 4 -21.52 66.14 15.93
CA ARG A 4 -22.97 65.91 15.76
C ARG A 4 -23.29 64.45 15.38
N ARG A 5 -23.91 63.77 16.35
CA ARG A 5 -24.71 62.54 16.19
C ARG A 5 -26.06 62.89 15.55
N ARG A 6 -26.56 62.07 14.61
CA ARG A 6 -27.99 61.79 14.35
C ARG A 6 -28.05 60.38 13.76
N ARG A 7 -28.50 59.38 14.53
CA ARG A 7 -29.88 58.95 14.85
C ARG A 7 -30.37 57.86 13.88
N SER A 8 -30.70 56.73 14.51
CA SER A 8 -31.34 55.53 14.00
C SER A 8 -32.67 55.77 13.29
N ALA A 9 -33.02 54.85 12.40
CA ALA A 9 -34.40 54.42 12.21
C ALA A 9 -34.42 52.90 11.97
N ALA A 10 -34.95 52.18 12.95
CA ALA A 10 -35.34 50.79 12.87
C ALA A 10 -36.72 50.68 12.19
N ARG A 11 -36.88 49.67 11.34
CA ARG A 11 -38.16 49.02 10.98
C ARG A 11 -37.81 47.52 11.04
N GLY A 12 -38.36 46.67 11.91
CA GLY A 12 -39.73 46.64 12.39
C GLY A 12 -40.55 45.77 11.44
N CYS A 13 -40.42 44.44 11.54
CA CYS A 13 -41.41 43.50 11.03
C CYS A 13 -41.49 42.31 11.99
N LEU A 14 -42.34 42.45 13.01
CA LEU A 14 -42.92 41.36 13.77
C LEU A 14 -44.13 40.85 12.97
N LEU A 15 -44.19 39.55 12.72
CA LEU A 15 -45.44 38.84 12.48
C LEU A 15 -45.45 37.61 13.38
N THR A 16 -46.31 37.72 14.39
CA THR A 16 -46.71 36.74 15.38
C THR A 16 -47.82 35.82 14.85
N SER A 17 -47.90 34.63 15.48
CA SER A 17 -49.06 33.73 15.59
C SER A 17 -49.26 32.74 14.43
N ALA A 18 -49.61 31.47 14.63
CA ALA A 18 -50.26 30.81 15.76
C ALA A 18 -49.91 29.32 15.83
N ALA A 19 -50.06 28.78 17.03
CA ALA A 19 -49.94 27.37 17.36
C ALA A 19 -51.03 26.50 16.70
N LEU A 20 -50.67 25.30 16.28
CA LEU A 20 -51.57 24.15 16.27
C LEU A 20 -50.84 22.94 16.85
N LEU A 21 -51.14 22.66 18.11
CA LEU A 21 -50.75 21.48 18.86
C LEU A 21 -51.73 20.35 18.48
N GLY A 22 -51.37 19.55 17.49
CA GLY A 22 -52.11 18.34 17.12
C GLY A 22 -51.61 17.15 17.92
N VAL A 23 -52.32 16.79 18.98
CA VAL A 23 -52.13 15.56 19.75
C VAL A 23 -52.53 14.38 18.86
N LEU A 24 -51.55 13.58 18.42
CA LEU A 24 -51.81 12.26 17.84
C LEU A 24 -51.55 11.21 18.93
N LEU A 25 -52.65 10.71 19.49
CA LEU A 25 -52.68 9.61 20.44
C LEU A 25 -52.41 8.30 19.66
N ALA A 26 -51.17 7.82 19.65
CA ALA A 26 -50.85 6.49 19.12
C ALA A 26 -51.17 5.44 20.20
N ALA A 27 -52.19 4.62 19.93
CA ALA A 27 -52.56 3.49 20.77
C ALA A 27 -51.41 2.46 20.81
N VAL A 28 -50.87 2.23 22.01
CA VAL A 28 -49.94 1.13 22.30
C VAL A 28 -50.79 -0.14 22.41
N LEU A 29 -50.71 -1.01 21.41
CA LEU A 29 -51.18 -2.39 21.50
C LEU A 29 -50.04 -3.27 22.05
N PRO A 30 -50.27 -4.11 23.06
CA PRO A 30 -49.29 -5.09 23.50
C PRO A 30 -49.23 -6.25 22.50
N VAL A 31 -48.12 -6.39 21.76
CA VAL A 31 -47.79 -7.62 21.05
C VAL A 31 -47.15 -8.58 22.04
N THR A 32 -47.96 -9.39 22.71
CA THR A 32 -47.52 -10.62 23.35
C THR A 32 -47.55 -11.73 22.32
N GLY A 33 -46.39 -12.00 21.72
CA GLY A 33 -46.19 -13.11 20.79
C GLY A 33 -44.87 -13.78 21.09
N THR A 34 -44.89 -14.76 21.99
CA THR A 34 -43.83 -15.73 22.19
C THR A 34 -43.61 -16.50 20.89
N PRO A 35 -42.43 -16.47 20.24
CA PRO A 35 -42.18 -17.39 19.14
C PRO A 35 -42.06 -18.80 19.72
N ALA A 36 -42.97 -19.67 19.28
CA ALA A 36 -42.88 -21.10 19.49
C ALA A 36 -41.59 -21.62 18.87
N ALA A 37 -40.86 -22.44 19.62
CA ALA A 37 -39.72 -23.20 19.12
C ALA A 37 -40.21 -24.15 18.02
N GLU A 38 -39.82 -23.89 16.78
CA GLU A 38 -39.95 -24.87 15.70
C GLU A 38 -39.00 -26.04 15.94
N PRO A 39 -39.44 -27.29 15.67
CA PRO A 39 -38.58 -28.45 15.76
C PRO A 39 -37.51 -28.38 14.67
N ARG A 40 -36.24 -28.55 15.08
CA ARG A 40 -35.13 -28.73 14.15
C ARG A 40 -35.34 -30.01 13.37
N ASP A 41 -35.68 -29.88 12.09
CA ASP A 41 -35.62 -30.97 11.14
C ASP A 41 -34.19 -31.50 11.08
N THR A 42 -34.05 -32.75 11.52
CA THR A 42 -32.80 -33.49 11.47
C THR A 42 -32.59 -33.92 10.04
N TYR A 43 -31.75 -33.17 9.31
CA TYR A 43 -31.26 -33.63 8.01
C TYR A 43 -30.36 -34.85 8.23
N THR A 44 -30.94 -36.03 8.02
CA THR A 44 -30.19 -37.27 7.92
C THR A 44 -29.45 -37.25 6.60
N VAL A 45 -28.15 -36.96 6.64
CA VAL A 45 -27.27 -37.06 5.47
C VAL A 45 -27.14 -38.55 5.12
N PHE A 46 -27.83 -38.95 4.07
CA PHE A 46 -27.65 -40.24 3.41
C PHE A 46 -26.28 -40.23 2.72
N LEU A 47 -25.28 -40.83 3.36
CA LEU A 47 -24.01 -41.17 2.72
C LEU A 47 -24.28 -42.22 1.63
N PRO A 48 -23.94 -41.97 0.35
CA PRO A 48 -23.86 -43.07 -0.60
C PRO A 48 -22.70 -44.00 -0.16
N LEU A 49 -23.07 -45.23 0.18
CA LEU A 49 -22.17 -46.38 0.28
C LEU A 49 -21.44 -46.55 -1.06
N PHE A 50 -20.20 -46.06 -1.14
CA PHE A 50 -19.29 -46.47 -2.20
C PHE A 50 -18.88 -47.93 -1.96
N PRO A 51 -19.01 -48.81 -2.97
CA PRO A 51 -18.57 -50.18 -2.84
C PRO A 51 -17.04 -50.23 -2.70
N ARG A 52 -16.62 -50.85 -1.60
CA ARG A 52 -15.28 -51.34 -1.31
C ARG A 52 -14.86 -52.29 -2.44
N ALA A 53 -14.05 -51.80 -3.37
CA ALA A 53 -13.32 -52.65 -4.32
C ALA A 53 -12.17 -53.34 -3.57
N ALA A 54 -12.12 -54.65 -3.75
CA ALA A 54 -11.23 -55.58 -3.10
C ALA A 54 -9.76 -55.36 -3.50
N GLU A 55 -8.89 -55.79 -2.59
CA GLU A 55 -7.47 -56.05 -2.80
C GLU A 55 -7.27 -56.96 -4.03
N GLU A 56 -6.31 -56.60 -4.88
CA GLU A 56 -5.65 -57.58 -5.73
C GLU A 56 -4.13 -57.36 -5.69
N THR A 57 -3.50 -58.16 -4.84
CA THR A 57 -2.07 -58.42 -4.76
C THR A 57 -1.64 -59.06 -6.08
N THR A 58 -0.74 -58.45 -6.86
CA THR A 58 -0.07 -59.15 -7.97
C THR A 58 1.39 -58.77 -8.11
N ALA A 59 2.20 -59.78 -7.79
CA ALA A 59 3.58 -60.11 -8.17
C ALA A 59 4.51 -59.07 -8.83
N THR A 60 5.64 -58.88 -8.15
CA THR A 60 6.96 -58.47 -8.62
C THR A 60 7.44 -59.26 -9.84
N PRO A 61 7.80 -58.60 -10.97
CA PRO A 61 8.71 -59.19 -11.94
C PRO A 61 10.16 -58.74 -11.66
N THR A 62 10.99 -59.72 -11.32
CA THR A 62 12.46 -59.62 -11.36
C THR A 62 12.92 -59.58 -12.83
N ALA A 63 13.63 -58.53 -13.21
CA ALA A 63 14.32 -58.43 -14.50
C ALA A 63 15.80 -58.02 -14.31
N PRO A 64 16.69 -58.44 -15.22
CA PRO A 64 18.10 -58.69 -14.93
C PRO A 64 18.99 -57.45 -15.01
N ALA A 65 20.07 -57.48 -14.23
CA ALA A 65 21.17 -56.53 -14.26
C ALA A 65 21.90 -56.58 -15.61
N THR A 66 21.95 -55.46 -16.34
CA THR A 66 22.97 -55.23 -17.39
C THR A 66 23.13 -53.73 -17.65
N GLY A 67 24.38 -53.27 -17.54
CA GLY A 67 24.88 -52.08 -18.24
C GLY A 67 24.72 -50.75 -17.50
N THR A 68 25.79 -50.33 -16.83
CA THR A 68 26.03 -48.93 -16.46
C THR A 68 26.45 -48.14 -17.69
N PRO A 69 25.69 -47.14 -18.17
CA PRO A 69 26.22 -46.08 -19.02
C PRO A 69 26.71 -44.95 -18.10
N ASP A 70 27.93 -44.52 -18.36
CA ASP A 70 28.60 -43.40 -17.72
C ASP A 70 27.70 -42.15 -17.77
N ALA A 71 27.07 -41.81 -16.64
CA ALA A 71 26.18 -40.67 -16.52
C ALA A 71 27.05 -39.41 -16.53
N THR A 72 27.16 -38.79 -17.70
CA THR A 72 27.66 -37.42 -17.84
C THR A 72 26.81 -36.54 -16.92
N ALA A 73 27.42 -36.10 -15.82
CA ALA A 73 26.79 -35.24 -14.82
C ALA A 73 26.28 -33.98 -15.51
N THR A 74 24.98 -33.96 -15.82
CA THR A 74 24.29 -32.77 -16.30
C THR A 74 24.33 -31.79 -15.14
N ALA A 75 24.97 -30.64 -15.35
CA ALA A 75 25.04 -29.58 -14.36
C ALA A 75 23.61 -29.31 -13.83
N PRO A 76 23.41 -29.21 -12.50
CA PRO A 76 22.11 -28.89 -11.94
C PRO A 76 21.58 -27.62 -12.63
N PRO A 77 20.28 -27.55 -12.98
CA PRO A 77 19.72 -26.39 -13.65
C PRO A 77 20.07 -25.15 -12.84
N THR A 78 20.66 -24.16 -13.50
CA THR A 78 20.91 -22.85 -12.92
C THR A 78 19.56 -22.28 -12.53
N VAL A 79 19.23 -22.35 -11.23
CA VAL A 79 18.04 -21.71 -10.67
C VAL A 79 18.21 -20.21 -10.88
N THR A 80 17.50 -19.67 -11.87
CA THR A 80 17.36 -18.22 -12.02
C THR A 80 16.78 -17.68 -10.72
N PRO A 81 17.45 -16.74 -10.03
CA PRO A 81 16.93 -16.20 -8.78
C PRO A 81 15.57 -15.56 -9.05
N THR A 82 14.54 -16.04 -8.37
CA THR A 82 13.22 -15.43 -8.37
C THR A 82 13.37 -13.96 -7.96
N PRO A 83 12.84 -13.00 -8.72
CA PRO A 83 12.94 -11.58 -8.37
C PRO A 83 12.41 -11.35 -6.95
N THR A 84 13.19 -10.68 -6.12
CA THR A 84 12.79 -10.33 -4.74
C THR A 84 11.63 -9.35 -4.83
N LEU A 85 10.42 -9.83 -4.58
CA LEU A 85 9.24 -8.99 -4.59
C LEU A 85 9.39 -7.87 -3.54
N VAL A 86 9.15 -6.61 -3.90
CA VAL A 86 9.28 -5.48 -2.97
C VAL A 86 7.99 -5.38 -2.14
N ARG A 87 8.12 -5.22 -0.82
CA ARG A 87 7.00 -4.98 0.08
C ARG A 87 6.76 -3.48 0.21
N LEU A 88 5.56 -3.03 -0.13
CA LEU A 88 5.10 -1.64 0.03
C LEU A 88 4.36 -1.49 1.36
N TRP A 89 5.07 -0.98 2.37
CA TRP A 89 4.52 -0.72 3.71
C TRP A 89 4.33 0.79 3.90
N ASP A 90 3.10 1.22 4.21
CA ASP A 90 2.82 2.60 4.59
C ASP A 90 3.43 2.89 5.97
N PRO A 91 4.43 3.79 6.08
CA PRO A 91 5.12 4.06 7.35
C PRO A 91 4.19 4.60 8.45
N ARG A 92 3.00 5.13 8.08
CA ARG A 92 1.98 5.57 9.06
C ARG A 92 1.42 4.40 9.86
N LEU A 93 1.51 3.16 9.37
CA LEU A 93 1.11 1.96 10.10
C LEU A 93 1.95 1.76 11.37
N ASP A 94 3.25 2.03 11.30
CA ASP A 94 4.14 1.93 12.47
C ASP A 94 3.76 2.97 13.53
N ALA A 95 3.46 4.20 13.11
CA ALA A 95 2.99 5.27 14.00
C ALA A 95 1.66 4.93 14.69
N ARG A 96 0.83 4.10 14.05
CA ARG A 96 -0.41 3.58 14.61
C ARG A 96 -0.25 2.34 15.50
N GLY A 97 0.95 1.77 15.57
CA GLY A 97 1.21 0.53 16.29
C GLY A 97 0.73 -0.72 15.55
N ALA A 98 0.43 -0.63 14.26
CA ALA A 98 0.24 -1.81 13.43
C ALA A 98 1.60 -2.46 13.14
N VAL A 99 1.65 -3.79 13.16
CA VAL A 99 2.90 -4.54 13.06
C VAL A 99 2.75 -5.66 12.04
N LEU A 100 3.77 -5.84 11.22
CA LEU A 100 3.90 -7.02 10.38
C LEU A 100 4.52 -8.17 11.17
N VAL A 101 3.82 -9.30 11.21
CA VAL A 101 4.34 -10.59 11.67
C VAL A 101 4.61 -11.45 10.44
N GLU A 102 5.89 -11.65 10.13
CA GLU A 102 6.29 -12.47 8.98
C GLU A 102 5.99 -13.95 9.18
N ALA A 103 5.61 -14.64 8.10
CA ALA A 103 5.40 -16.07 8.10
C ALA A 103 6.70 -16.81 8.46
N THR A 104 6.61 -17.81 9.33
CA THR A 104 7.71 -18.76 9.53
C THR A 104 7.67 -19.81 8.43
N VAL A 105 8.65 -19.76 7.52
CA VAL A 105 8.72 -20.63 6.33
C VAL A 105 10.08 -21.27 6.19
N THR A 106 10.11 -22.50 5.68
CA THR A 106 11.36 -23.14 5.26
C THR A 106 11.71 -22.74 3.83
N PRO A 107 12.99 -22.69 3.48
CA PRO A 107 13.40 -22.38 2.12
C PRO A 107 12.77 -23.32 1.06
N GLY A 108 12.27 -22.73 -0.04
CA GLY A 108 11.51 -23.43 -1.07
C GLY A 108 10.01 -23.63 -0.76
N GLN A 109 9.56 -23.34 0.46
CA GLN A 109 8.15 -23.46 0.84
C GLN A 109 7.32 -22.32 0.24
N GLY A 110 6.16 -22.67 -0.33
CA GLY A 110 5.15 -21.70 -0.75
C GLY A 110 4.44 -21.05 0.45
N TYR A 111 4.22 -19.74 0.39
CA TYR A 111 3.55 -18.97 1.44
C TYR A 111 2.92 -17.69 0.91
N TRP A 112 1.97 -17.16 1.68
CA TRP A 112 1.37 -15.86 1.42
C TRP A 112 2.24 -14.76 2.01
N ARG A 113 2.96 -14.05 1.15
CA ARG A 113 3.75 -12.89 1.55
C ARG A 113 2.89 -11.63 1.47
N LEU A 114 2.94 -10.77 2.48
CA LEU A 114 2.33 -9.45 2.41
C LEU A 114 3.19 -8.55 1.53
N VAL A 115 2.59 -7.98 0.50
CA VAL A 115 3.28 -7.18 -0.53
C VAL A 115 2.84 -5.74 -0.53
N ARG A 116 1.66 -5.45 0.01
CA ARG A 116 1.16 -4.09 0.20
C ARG A 116 0.37 -4.00 1.51
N ALA A 117 0.67 -2.98 2.31
CA ALA A 117 -0.16 -2.55 3.42
C ALA A 117 -0.25 -1.04 3.42
N ARG A 118 -1.49 -0.51 3.37
CA ARG A 118 -1.77 0.92 3.39
C ARG A 118 -2.76 1.25 4.49
N TRP A 119 -2.55 2.37 5.15
CA TRP A 119 -3.52 2.98 6.02
C TRP A 119 -4.28 4.08 5.26
N TYR A 120 -5.59 4.19 5.48
CA TYR A 120 -6.42 5.27 4.95
C TYR A 120 -6.92 6.09 6.13
N ASN A 121 -6.48 7.35 6.23
CA ASN A 121 -6.97 8.25 7.29
C ASN A 121 -8.46 8.57 7.11
N VAL A 122 -9.00 9.48 7.93
CA VAL A 122 -10.43 9.85 7.91
C VAL A 122 -10.90 10.32 6.53
N ASP A 123 -10.12 11.20 5.91
CA ASP A 123 -10.45 11.79 4.61
C ASP A 123 -10.31 10.75 3.49
N GLU A 124 -9.20 10.02 3.46
CA GLU A 124 -8.93 8.97 2.48
C GLU A 124 -9.96 7.82 2.56
N SER A 125 -10.45 7.53 3.77
CA SER A 125 -11.44 6.48 3.99
C SER A 125 -12.83 6.86 3.49
N GLN A 126 -13.12 8.16 3.32
CA GLN A 126 -14.42 8.66 2.87
C GLN A 126 -15.58 8.12 3.73
N GLY A 127 -15.38 8.11 5.05
CA GLY A 127 -16.36 7.61 6.02
C GLY A 127 -16.45 6.08 6.14
N ARG A 128 -15.63 5.32 5.40
CA ARG A 128 -15.53 3.86 5.53
C ARG A 128 -14.64 3.48 6.72
N HIS A 129 -14.91 2.30 7.29
CA HIS A 129 -14.14 1.75 8.40
C HIS A 129 -13.77 0.28 8.19
N HIS A 130 -13.20 -0.07 7.05
CA HIS A 130 -13.01 -1.47 6.65
C HIS A 130 -11.53 -1.87 6.58
N ILE A 131 -11.28 -3.17 6.75
CA ILE A 131 -10.06 -3.83 6.32
C ILE A 131 -10.36 -4.39 4.92
N PHE A 132 -9.81 -3.76 3.90
CA PHE A 132 -9.86 -4.22 2.52
C PHE A 132 -8.69 -5.16 2.24
N MET A 133 -8.96 -6.27 1.58
CA MET A 133 -8.00 -7.36 1.41
C MET A 133 -8.01 -7.90 -0.02
N ASP A 134 -6.85 -8.27 -0.52
CA ASP A 134 -6.69 -8.92 -1.83
C ASP A 134 -5.60 -10.00 -1.79
N THR A 135 -5.71 -10.98 -2.69
CA THR A 135 -4.81 -12.12 -2.81
C THR A 135 -4.41 -12.29 -4.26
N LEU A 136 -3.11 -12.33 -4.52
CA LEU A 136 -2.51 -12.41 -5.85
C LEU A 136 -1.71 -13.71 -6.03
N ASP A 137 -1.68 -14.25 -7.23
CA ASP A 137 -0.81 -15.37 -7.59
C ASP A 137 0.66 -14.94 -7.69
N ALA A 138 1.56 -15.88 -7.97
CA ALA A 138 2.99 -15.59 -8.10
C ALA A 138 3.32 -14.55 -9.21
N HIS A 139 2.42 -14.33 -10.17
CA HIS A 139 2.57 -13.38 -11.27
C HIS A 139 1.87 -12.04 -11.02
N GLY A 140 1.25 -11.85 -9.84
CA GLY A 140 0.53 -10.64 -9.48
C GLY A 140 -0.93 -10.60 -9.98
N ALA A 141 -1.45 -11.70 -10.52
CA ALA A 141 -2.85 -11.81 -10.94
C ALA A 141 -3.75 -12.15 -9.74
N ARG A 142 -4.91 -11.50 -9.61
CA ARG A 142 -5.85 -11.77 -8.51
C ARG A 142 -6.32 -13.23 -8.50
N ILE A 143 -6.24 -13.86 -7.33
CA ILE A 143 -6.85 -15.15 -7.02
C ILE A 143 -8.09 -14.91 -6.16
N THR A 144 -9.19 -15.56 -6.52
CA THR A 144 -10.44 -15.58 -5.74
C THR A 144 -10.62 -16.89 -5.01
N GLY A 145 -11.46 -16.90 -3.98
CA GLY A 145 -11.79 -18.08 -3.18
C GLY A 145 -10.79 -18.36 -2.05
N VAL A 146 -9.79 -17.49 -1.85
CA VAL A 146 -8.84 -17.60 -0.74
C VAL A 146 -9.54 -17.13 0.54
N PRO A 147 -9.67 -17.98 1.58
CA PRO A 147 -10.19 -17.55 2.87
C PRO A 147 -9.22 -16.56 3.53
N LEU A 148 -9.74 -15.42 3.96
CA LEU A 148 -9.05 -14.36 4.68
C LEU A 148 -9.62 -14.27 6.08
N LEU A 149 -8.78 -14.56 7.07
CA LEU A 149 -9.11 -14.53 8.49
C LEU A 149 -8.87 -13.13 9.05
N VAL A 150 -9.85 -12.61 9.76
CA VAL A 150 -9.74 -11.38 10.57
C VAL A 150 -10.10 -11.72 12.00
N THR A 151 -9.22 -11.40 12.94
CA THR A 151 -9.39 -11.66 14.39
C THR A 151 -9.41 -10.36 15.17
N TRP A 152 -10.18 -10.33 16.25
CA TRP A 152 -10.21 -9.25 17.23
C TRP A 152 -10.46 -9.83 18.65
N PRO A 153 -10.41 -9.06 19.75
CA PRO A 153 -10.27 -9.63 21.11
C PRO A 153 -11.35 -10.64 21.52
N ASP A 154 -12.57 -10.48 21.03
CA ASP A 154 -13.73 -11.32 21.37
C ASP A 154 -14.30 -12.10 20.18
N GLY A 155 -13.61 -12.10 19.03
CA GLY A 155 -14.17 -12.73 17.84
C GLY A 155 -13.21 -12.94 16.68
N VAL A 156 -13.74 -13.67 15.70
CA VAL A 156 -13.06 -13.99 14.46
C VAL A 156 -14.08 -14.08 13.34
N THR A 157 -13.68 -13.70 12.14
CA THR A 157 -14.44 -13.93 10.91
C THR A 157 -13.51 -14.38 9.80
N THR A 158 -14.05 -15.13 8.85
CA THR A 158 -13.36 -15.53 7.64
C THR A 158 -14.21 -15.10 6.44
N VAL A 159 -13.61 -14.36 5.52
CA VAL A 159 -14.23 -13.93 4.27
C VAL A 159 -13.43 -14.51 3.10
N ALA A 160 -14.10 -15.05 2.09
CA ALA A 160 -13.42 -15.51 0.88
C ALA A 160 -13.16 -14.32 -0.05
N SER A 161 -11.98 -14.27 -0.68
CA SER A 161 -11.72 -13.30 -1.75
C SER A 161 -12.67 -13.51 -2.94
N GLN A 162 -13.27 -12.46 -3.46
CA GLN A 162 -14.24 -12.49 -4.54
C GLN A 162 -13.86 -11.51 -5.66
N ALA A 163 -14.03 -11.92 -6.91
CA ALA A 163 -13.90 -10.99 -8.02
C ALA A 163 -15.18 -10.15 -8.10
N LYS A 164 -15.05 -8.85 -7.84
CA LYS A 164 -16.12 -7.88 -8.03
C LYS A 164 -15.67 -6.86 -9.08
N PRO A 165 -16.39 -6.72 -10.21
CA PRO A 165 -16.02 -5.77 -11.25
C PRO A 165 -15.91 -4.34 -10.70
N GLY A 166 -14.77 -3.69 -10.91
CA GLY A 166 -14.53 -2.30 -10.51
C GLY A 166 -14.09 -2.10 -9.05
N GLU A 167 -14.00 -3.15 -8.24
CA GLU A 167 -13.48 -3.04 -6.86
C GLU A 167 -11.97 -3.26 -6.81
N GLU A 168 -11.27 -2.34 -6.14
CA GLU A 168 -9.81 -2.42 -5.95
C GLU A 168 -9.41 -3.64 -5.11
N TYR A 169 -10.28 -4.14 -4.23
CA TYR A 169 -9.99 -5.26 -3.33
C TYR A 169 -10.99 -6.40 -3.52
N ALA A 170 -10.59 -7.61 -3.14
CA ALA A 170 -11.39 -8.82 -3.33
C ALA A 170 -12.25 -9.17 -2.10
N ALA A 171 -11.95 -8.61 -0.93
CA ALA A 171 -12.72 -8.81 0.28
C ALA A 171 -12.65 -7.57 1.19
N ASP A 172 -13.64 -7.44 2.06
CA ASP A 172 -13.75 -6.36 3.03
C ASP A 172 -14.37 -6.85 4.34
N VAL A 173 -13.92 -6.29 5.47
CA VAL A 173 -14.49 -6.53 6.81
C VAL A 173 -14.59 -5.20 7.55
N ALA A 174 -15.78 -4.85 8.03
CA ALA A 174 -15.98 -3.65 8.84
C ALA A 174 -15.34 -3.78 10.23
N MET A 175 -14.73 -2.70 10.72
CA MET A 175 -14.14 -2.57 12.04
C MET A 175 -15.00 -1.70 12.96
N TYR A 176 -15.11 -2.08 14.23
CA TYR A 176 -15.90 -1.36 15.23
C TYR A 176 -15.12 -1.05 16.52
N ALA A 177 -13.95 -1.66 16.71
CA ALA A 177 -13.07 -1.41 17.85
C ALA A 177 -11.89 -0.50 17.47
N LEU A 178 -11.40 0.28 18.44
CA LEU A 178 -10.18 1.09 18.29
C LEU A 178 -8.97 0.20 18.05
N ALA A 179 -7.96 0.73 17.35
CA ALA A 179 -6.64 0.09 17.31
C ALA A 179 -6.10 -0.08 18.75
N PRO A 180 -5.38 -1.17 19.06
CA PRO A 180 -4.85 -2.21 18.18
C PRO A 180 -5.70 -3.50 18.14
N ALA A 181 -7.03 -3.40 17.98
CA ALA A 181 -7.92 -4.55 18.15
C ALA A 181 -7.84 -5.64 17.06
N TYR A 182 -7.52 -5.30 15.81
CA TYR A 182 -7.69 -6.22 14.67
C TYR A 182 -6.36 -6.78 14.16
N ALA A 183 -6.42 -8.02 13.68
CA ALA A 183 -5.38 -8.64 12.86
C ALA A 183 -5.98 -9.34 11.64
N ALA A 184 -5.23 -9.44 10.53
CA ALA A 184 -5.68 -10.09 9.30
C ALA A 184 -4.58 -10.90 8.60
N ARG A 185 -4.99 -12.01 7.95
CA ARG A 185 -4.13 -12.88 7.12
C ARG A 185 -4.96 -13.83 6.23
N PRO A 186 -4.38 -14.37 5.14
CA PRO A 186 -4.88 -15.59 4.49
C PRO A 186 -4.90 -16.80 5.43
N ASP A 187 -5.86 -17.70 5.24
CA ASP A 187 -6.14 -18.85 6.13
C ASP A 187 -6.54 -20.12 5.35
N ASP A 188 -5.87 -20.37 4.22
CA ASP A 188 -6.07 -21.57 3.38
C ASP A 188 -5.21 -22.77 3.83
N GLY A 189 -4.56 -22.65 4.99
CA GLY A 189 -3.64 -23.64 5.54
C GLY A 189 -2.17 -23.43 5.15
N ALA A 190 -1.86 -22.55 4.19
CA ALA A 190 -0.49 -22.17 3.92
C ALA A 190 0.04 -21.18 4.98
N PRO A 191 1.37 -21.13 5.24
CA PRO A 191 1.95 -20.06 6.03
C PRO A 191 1.65 -18.70 5.39
N ALA A 192 1.40 -17.69 6.23
CA ALA A 192 1.03 -16.37 5.77
C ALA A 192 1.60 -15.29 6.67
N ASP A 193 2.08 -14.20 6.05
CA ASP A 193 2.35 -12.95 6.75
C ASP A 193 1.03 -12.44 7.36
N ARG A 194 1.09 -11.90 8.57
CA ARG A 194 -0.05 -11.36 9.31
C ARG A 194 0.18 -9.90 9.65
N VAL A 195 -0.85 -9.07 9.52
CA VAL A 195 -0.82 -7.69 10.02
C VAL A 195 -1.61 -7.63 11.30
N ASP A 196 -0.96 -7.19 12.38
CA ASP A 196 -1.54 -6.99 13.71
C ASP A 196 -1.72 -5.50 14.01
N GLY A 197 -2.55 -5.20 15.01
CA GLY A 197 -2.63 -3.86 15.61
C GLY A 197 -3.47 -2.84 14.85
N MET A 198 -4.35 -3.30 13.97
CA MET A 198 -5.27 -2.43 13.23
C MET A 198 -6.50 -2.04 14.06
N GLY A 199 -7.21 -0.99 13.66
CA GLY A 199 -8.53 -0.65 14.20
C GLY A 199 -8.92 0.81 13.94
N LEU A 200 -10.04 1.24 14.54
CA LEU A 200 -10.52 2.62 14.46
C LEU A 200 -9.55 3.61 15.12
N GLY A 201 -9.69 4.90 14.79
CA GLY A 201 -8.87 5.99 15.33
C GLY A 201 -8.00 6.68 14.29
N ASP A 202 -7.31 7.73 14.72
CA ASP A 202 -6.35 8.48 13.92
C ASP A 202 -4.97 8.47 14.61
N ILE A 203 -3.91 8.86 13.91
CA ILE A 203 -2.56 9.02 14.51
C ILE A 203 -2.59 10.13 15.55
N ASP A 204 -3.23 11.26 15.23
CA ASP A 204 -3.26 12.43 16.10
C ASP A 204 -4.29 12.30 17.24
N ASP A 205 -5.25 11.37 17.07
CA ASP A 205 -6.30 11.10 18.05
C ASP A 205 -6.64 9.59 18.13
N PRO A 206 -5.75 8.79 18.72
CA PRO A 206 -5.89 7.32 18.74
C PRO A 206 -6.99 6.83 19.70
N ALA A 207 -7.49 7.69 20.59
CA ALA A 207 -8.45 7.32 21.63
C ALA A 207 -9.92 7.44 21.19
N HIS A 208 -10.21 8.02 20.02
CA HIS A 208 -11.56 8.21 19.51
C HIS A 208 -11.83 7.39 18.25
N ALA A 209 -13.08 7.02 18.02
CA ALA A 209 -13.50 6.14 16.94
C ALA A 209 -13.60 6.86 15.59
N HIS A 210 -12.47 7.34 15.08
CA HIS A 210 -12.39 7.92 13.74
C HIS A 210 -12.52 6.83 12.68
N HIS A 211 -13.37 7.07 11.67
CA HIS A 211 -13.58 6.14 10.56
C HIS A 211 -12.34 6.09 9.69
N THR A 212 -11.66 4.96 9.74
CA THR A 212 -10.38 4.74 9.09
C THR A 212 -10.35 3.34 8.50
N SER A 213 -9.56 3.11 7.45
CA SER A 213 -9.53 1.84 6.74
C SER A 213 -8.10 1.35 6.53
N TYR A 214 -7.97 0.07 6.20
CA TYR A 214 -6.70 -0.57 5.88
C TYR A 214 -6.82 -1.28 4.55
N GLY A 215 -5.76 -1.26 3.74
CA GLY A 215 -5.68 -1.97 2.47
C GLY A 215 -4.52 -2.94 2.47
N LEU A 216 -4.82 -4.24 2.44
CA LEU A 216 -3.85 -5.31 2.56
C LEU A 216 -3.83 -6.17 1.28
N VAL A 217 -2.65 -6.49 0.77
CA VAL A 217 -2.50 -7.38 -0.37
C VAL A 217 -1.44 -8.41 -0.08
N TRP A 218 -1.81 -9.68 -0.22
CA TRP A 218 -0.90 -10.81 -0.18
C TRP A 218 -0.65 -11.35 -1.58
N GLN A 219 0.57 -11.81 -1.82
CA GLN A 219 0.94 -12.50 -3.04
C GLN A 219 1.53 -13.85 -2.70
N TRP A 220 1.16 -14.87 -3.48
CA TRP A 220 1.77 -16.17 -3.37
C TRP A 220 3.26 -16.07 -3.73
N SER A 221 4.13 -16.57 -2.87
CA SER A 221 5.58 -16.54 -3.06
C SER A 221 6.20 -17.86 -2.58
N THR A 222 7.40 -18.16 -3.07
CA THR A 222 8.24 -19.24 -2.53
C THR A 222 9.34 -18.65 -1.67
N ALA A 223 9.53 -19.16 -0.46
CA ALA A 223 10.62 -18.74 0.42
C ALA A 223 11.97 -18.96 -0.28
N PRO A 224 12.88 -17.98 -0.26
CA PRO A 224 14.17 -18.11 -0.95
C PRO A 224 14.97 -19.26 -0.34
N ALA A 225 15.75 -19.96 -1.19
CA ALA A 225 16.74 -20.94 -0.74
C ALA A 225 17.66 -20.31 0.33
N PRO A 226 18.14 -21.06 1.34
CA PRO A 226 19.15 -20.54 2.24
C PRO A 226 20.48 -20.55 1.48
N GLY A 227 20.73 -19.50 0.69
CA GLY A 227 21.77 -19.49 -0.34
C GLY A 227 22.44 -18.14 -0.46
N THR A 228 23.61 -18.04 0.18
CA THR A 228 24.68 -17.06 -0.03
C THR A 228 24.23 -15.59 0.00
N LEU A 229 24.08 -15.04 1.21
CA LEU A 229 24.29 -13.60 1.40
C LEU A 229 25.66 -13.28 0.80
N THR A 230 25.70 -12.70 -0.40
CA THR A 230 26.88 -11.95 -0.81
C THR A 230 26.99 -10.84 0.23
N PRO A 231 28.03 -10.81 1.08
CA PRO A 231 28.11 -9.84 2.14
C PRO A 231 27.97 -8.45 1.52
N VAL A 232 26.90 -7.74 1.88
CA VAL A 232 26.82 -6.30 1.66
C VAL A 232 28.09 -5.74 2.28
N PRO A 233 28.94 -5.00 1.55
CA PRO A 233 30.20 -4.53 2.10
C PRO A 233 29.88 -3.70 3.34
N THR A 234 30.33 -4.20 4.49
CA THR A 234 30.32 -3.45 5.74
C THR A 234 31.08 -2.16 5.49
N VAL A 235 30.36 -1.05 5.39
CA VAL A 235 30.97 0.27 5.43
C VAL A 235 31.60 0.42 6.82
N THR A 236 32.91 0.19 6.91
CA THR A 236 33.69 0.46 8.11
C THR A 236 33.51 1.94 8.46
N PRO A 237 32.94 2.29 9.62
CA PRO A 237 32.82 3.68 10.02
C PRO A 237 34.22 4.29 10.10
N SER A 238 34.50 5.25 9.21
CA SER A 238 35.75 6.01 9.22
C SER A 238 35.79 6.86 10.48
N ALA A 239 36.89 6.76 11.24
CA ALA A 239 37.02 7.40 12.54
C ALA A 239 36.82 8.92 12.45
N THR A 240 35.85 9.41 13.21
CA THR A 240 35.58 10.83 13.44
C THR A 240 36.87 11.52 13.95
N PRO A 241 37.42 12.52 13.25
CA PRO A 241 38.59 13.24 13.77
C PRO A 241 38.19 14.08 14.99
N THR A 242 38.93 13.88 16.07
CA THR A 242 38.83 14.67 17.31
C THR A 242 39.12 16.15 17.03
N PRO A 243 38.23 17.09 17.39
CA PRO A 243 38.49 18.51 17.18
C PRO A 243 39.60 19.00 18.12
N THR A 244 40.65 19.57 17.52
CA THR A 244 41.71 20.28 18.24
C THR A 244 41.25 21.72 18.52
N PRO A 245 41.32 22.23 19.76
CA PRO A 245 40.89 23.59 20.07
C PRO A 245 41.84 24.61 19.40
N THR A 246 41.31 25.37 18.45
CA THR A 246 42.06 26.42 17.73
C THR A 246 41.69 27.79 18.28
N ALA A 247 42.72 28.58 18.59
CA ALA A 247 42.62 29.92 19.15
C ALA A 247 41.88 30.90 18.23
N THR A 248 41.07 31.74 18.85
CA THR A 248 40.32 32.85 18.25
C THR A 248 41.26 33.82 17.53
N ALA A 249 41.17 33.86 16.21
CA ALA A 249 41.74 34.93 15.38
C ALA A 249 40.62 35.70 14.66
N THR A 250 40.79 37.01 14.68
CA THR A 250 40.03 38.13 14.10
C THR A 250 39.45 37.86 12.70
N PRO A 251 38.23 38.33 12.37
CA PRO A 251 37.56 38.01 11.11
C PRO A 251 38.25 38.69 9.92
N ALA A 252 38.87 37.87 9.07
CA ALA A 252 39.23 38.25 7.72
C ALA A 252 38.25 37.57 6.76
N ASN A 253 37.59 38.37 5.91
CA ASN A 253 36.68 37.92 4.87
C ASN A 253 37.37 36.85 4.00
N THR A 254 37.02 35.58 4.25
CA THR A 254 37.60 34.43 3.57
C THR A 254 36.50 33.78 2.75
N SER A 255 36.72 33.73 1.44
CA SER A 255 35.82 33.11 0.46
C SER A 255 35.51 31.66 0.83
N THR A 256 34.22 31.34 0.87
CA THR A 256 33.67 30.01 1.10
C THR A 256 34.35 28.98 0.20
N PRO A 257 35.02 27.93 0.73
CA PRO A 257 35.49 26.84 -0.10
C PRO A 257 34.27 26.15 -0.70
N THR A 258 34.18 26.22 -2.02
CA THR A 258 33.20 25.46 -2.80
C THR A 258 33.52 23.99 -2.64
N LEU A 259 32.59 23.22 -2.05
CA LEU A 259 32.71 21.77 -1.96
C LEU A 259 32.86 21.22 -3.37
N THR A 260 34.01 20.62 -3.66
CA THR A 260 34.22 19.87 -4.90
C THR A 260 33.30 18.65 -4.84
N PRO A 261 32.30 18.51 -5.74
CA PRO A 261 31.42 17.35 -5.74
C PRO A 261 32.25 16.09 -5.97
N SER A 262 32.16 15.16 -5.03
CA SER A 262 32.66 13.79 -5.21
C SER A 262 31.91 13.17 -6.38
N ALA A 263 32.64 12.64 -7.37
CA ALA A 263 32.05 12.05 -8.57
C ALA A 263 31.11 10.90 -8.19
N THR A 264 29.81 11.16 -8.27
CA THR A 264 28.76 10.13 -8.19
C THR A 264 29.02 9.11 -9.30
N PRO A 265 28.96 7.79 -9.03
CA PRO A 265 29.07 6.79 -10.08
C PRO A 265 28.05 7.09 -11.19
N THR A 266 28.54 7.27 -12.41
CA THR A 266 27.71 7.57 -13.59
C THR A 266 26.89 6.34 -13.95
N THR A 267 25.78 6.13 -13.25
CA THR A 267 24.75 5.19 -13.69
C THR A 267 24.20 5.74 -15.00
N THR A 268 24.43 5.03 -16.10
CA THR A 268 23.87 5.41 -17.40
C THR A 268 22.37 5.13 -17.35
N HIS A 269 21.58 6.17 -17.09
CA HIS A 269 20.13 6.12 -17.15
C HIS A 269 19.67 5.98 -18.61
N LEU A 270 18.60 5.21 -18.84
CA LEU A 270 17.97 5.14 -20.17
C LEU A 270 17.35 6.48 -20.56
N PHE A 271 16.85 7.23 -19.60
CA PHE A 271 16.44 8.63 -19.78
C PHE A 271 17.59 9.54 -19.39
N SER A 272 17.83 10.59 -20.16
CA SER A 272 18.95 11.51 -19.93
C SER A 272 18.56 12.71 -19.08
N ARG A 273 17.25 13.03 -18.99
CA ARG A 273 16.75 14.23 -18.34
C ARG A 273 15.37 14.01 -17.71
N ALA A 274 15.20 14.56 -16.52
CA ALA A 274 13.92 14.81 -15.87
C ALA A 274 13.82 16.32 -15.64
N GLU A 275 12.71 16.93 -16.02
CA GLU A 275 12.53 18.38 -16.00
C GLU A 275 11.23 18.75 -15.31
N LEU A 276 11.30 19.56 -14.26
CA LEU A 276 10.13 20.26 -13.73
C LEU A 276 9.76 21.38 -14.72
N ALA A 277 8.81 21.10 -15.60
CA ALA A 277 8.41 22.00 -16.67
C ALA A 277 7.47 23.11 -16.17
N ASP A 278 6.63 22.81 -15.20
CA ASP A 278 5.72 23.77 -14.61
C ASP A 278 5.39 23.39 -13.16
N CYS A 279 5.00 24.38 -12.36
CA CYS A 279 4.26 24.12 -11.14
C CYS A 279 3.24 25.21 -10.85
N VAL A 280 1.97 24.80 -10.74
CA VAL A 280 0.85 25.73 -10.57
C VAL A 280 0.03 25.44 -9.30
N PRO A 281 -0.63 26.46 -8.73
CA PRO A 281 -1.58 26.28 -7.64
C PRO A 281 -2.79 25.43 -8.02
N ASP A 282 -3.30 24.65 -7.07
CA ASP A 282 -4.62 23.99 -7.12
C ASP A 282 -5.20 23.89 -5.70
N ASP A 283 -6.47 24.24 -5.55
CA ASP A 283 -7.13 24.29 -4.23
C ASP A 283 -7.71 22.94 -3.80
N ARG A 284 -7.66 21.93 -4.68
CA ARG A 284 -8.36 20.66 -4.47
C ARG A 284 -7.42 19.52 -4.11
N SER A 285 -6.24 19.48 -4.72
CA SER A 285 -5.30 18.37 -4.54
C SER A 285 -3.88 18.74 -4.94
N THR A 286 -2.93 18.02 -4.35
CA THR A 286 -1.58 17.89 -4.85
C THR A 286 -1.52 16.71 -5.83
N ARG A 287 -1.04 16.96 -7.05
CA ARG A 287 -0.74 15.93 -8.05
C ARG A 287 0.53 16.24 -8.81
N VAL A 288 1.15 15.18 -9.33
CA VAL A 288 2.22 15.27 -10.31
C VAL A 288 1.70 14.74 -11.64
N GLU A 289 1.94 15.48 -12.70
CA GLU A 289 1.62 15.08 -14.07
C GLU A 289 2.82 15.31 -14.97
N GLY A 290 2.77 14.83 -16.20
CA GLY A 290 3.91 14.96 -17.10
C GLY A 290 3.79 14.11 -18.34
N THR A 291 4.79 14.23 -19.21
CA THR A 291 4.92 13.43 -20.41
C THR A 291 6.30 12.77 -20.47
N VAL A 292 6.32 11.49 -20.83
CA VAL A 292 7.53 10.74 -21.12
C VAL A 292 7.81 10.83 -22.61
N PHE A 293 9.02 11.23 -22.98
CA PHE A 293 9.48 11.34 -24.35
C PHE A 293 10.61 10.33 -24.62
N TRP A 294 10.56 9.66 -25.77
CA TRP A 294 11.61 8.80 -26.31
C TRP A 294 11.95 9.26 -27.73
N ASN A 295 13.21 9.61 -28.00
CA ASN A 295 13.64 10.16 -29.29
C ASN A 295 12.78 11.36 -29.75
N GLY A 296 12.51 12.27 -28.80
CA GLY A 296 11.70 13.46 -29.01
C GLY A 296 10.20 13.24 -29.22
N THR A 297 9.71 11.99 -29.17
CA THR A 297 8.30 11.63 -29.36
C THR A 297 7.70 11.14 -28.04
N ALA A 298 6.44 11.47 -27.76
CA ALA A 298 5.78 10.98 -26.56
C ALA A 298 5.70 9.43 -26.55
N ALA A 299 5.95 8.82 -25.40
CA ALA A 299 6.19 7.39 -25.28
C ALA A 299 5.40 6.76 -24.11
N ASP A 300 4.60 5.76 -24.46
CA ASP A 300 3.74 5.02 -23.54
C ASP A 300 4.50 3.87 -22.85
N GLY A 301 3.91 3.32 -21.78
CA GLY A 301 4.36 2.09 -21.14
C GLY A 301 5.47 2.26 -20.11
N TYR A 302 5.89 3.49 -19.78
CA TYR A 302 6.93 3.73 -18.78
C TYR A 302 6.32 3.91 -17.39
N ALA A 303 6.87 3.19 -16.41
CA ALA A 303 6.44 3.23 -15.02
C ALA A 303 7.08 4.42 -14.29
N VAL A 304 6.26 5.41 -13.95
CA VAL A 304 6.65 6.60 -13.20
C VAL A 304 6.30 6.42 -11.73
N VAL A 305 7.29 6.60 -10.86
CA VAL A 305 7.18 6.45 -9.41
C VAL A 305 7.57 7.74 -8.72
N PHE A 306 7.14 7.89 -7.47
CA PHE A 306 7.41 9.09 -6.69
C PHE A 306 7.58 8.76 -5.20
N SER A 307 8.32 9.58 -4.48
CA SER A 307 8.63 9.40 -3.06
C SER A 307 8.88 10.73 -2.36
N TRP A 308 8.72 10.76 -1.03
CA TRP A 308 9.10 11.87 -0.15
C TRP A 308 10.62 11.88 0.17
N GLN A 309 11.40 10.97 -0.42
CA GLN A 309 12.85 10.92 -0.31
C GLN A 309 13.48 10.58 -1.68
N PRO A 310 14.67 11.12 -1.98
CA PRO A 310 15.42 10.72 -3.17
C PRO A 310 15.80 9.24 -3.06
N ASP A 311 15.51 8.46 -4.11
CA ASP A 311 15.70 6.99 -4.11
C ASP A 311 14.99 6.27 -2.93
N GLY A 312 13.99 6.91 -2.34
CA GLY A 312 13.20 6.35 -1.26
C GLY A 312 12.22 5.27 -1.72
N VAL A 313 11.56 4.64 -0.75
CA VAL A 313 10.40 3.77 -1.01
C VAL A 313 9.33 4.59 -1.70
N TRP A 314 8.76 4.06 -2.78
CA TRP A 314 7.75 4.81 -3.55
C TRP A 314 6.45 4.87 -2.76
N SER A 315 5.80 6.03 -2.82
CA SER A 315 4.63 6.32 -2.00
C SER A 315 3.31 5.77 -2.56
N ALA A 316 3.30 5.30 -3.81
CA ALA A 316 2.18 4.55 -4.39
C ALA A 316 2.61 3.64 -5.55
N GLN A 317 1.63 2.95 -6.14
CA GLN A 317 1.84 2.17 -7.36
C GLN A 317 2.41 3.04 -8.48
N PRO A 318 3.34 2.49 -9.30
CA PRO A 318 3.83 3.19 -10.46
C PRO A 318 2.67 3.59 -11.38
N THR A 319 2.69 4.85 -11.82
CA THR A 319 1.77 5.34 -12.84
C THR A 319 2.40 5.08 -14.19
N VAL A 320 1.71 4.32 -15.04
CA VAL A 320 2.21 4.00 -16.37
C VAL A 320 1.84 5.13 -17.34
N SER A 321 2.81 5.63 -18.12
CA SER A 321 2.52 6.59 -19.19
C SER A 321 1.62 5.95 -20.24
N GLY A 322 0.58 6.66 -20.68
CA GLY A 322 -0.50 6.10 -21.48
C GLY A 322 -0.81 6.86 -22.77
N PRO A 323 -1.69 6.30 -23.63
CA PRO A 323 -1.94 6.81 -24.99
C PRO A 323 -2.86 8.05 -25.07
N ALA A 324 -3.35 8.58 -23.95
CA ALA A 324 -4.42 9.59 -23.93
C ALA A 324 -4.20 10.70 -22.86
N PRO A 325 -3.46 11.78 -23.18
CA PRO A 325 -2.66 11.95 -24.39
C PRO A 325 -1.40 11.08 -24.39
N PRO A 326 -0.81 10.75 -25.56
CA PRO A 326 0.36 9.87 -25.62
C PRO A 326 1.49 10.32 -24.70
N GLY A 327 2.13 9.35 -24.06
CA GLY A 327 3.22 9.51 -23.10
C GLY A 327 2.83 10.18 -21.80
N ALA A 328 1.57 10.56 -21.60
CA ALA A 328 1.16 11.28 -20.41
C ALA A 328 0.97 10.36 -19.21
N TYR A 329 1.30 10.88 -18.04
CA TYR A 329 1.00 10.25 -16.76
C TYR A 329 0.44 11.29 -15.78
N THR A 330 -0.34 10.84 -14.81
CA THR A 330 -0.88 11.70 -13.75
C THR A 330 -1.02 10.87 -12.48
N HIS A 331 -0.50 11.40 -11.38
CA HIS A 331 -0.61 10.78 -10.07
C HIS A 331 -1.08 11.77 -9.00
N PHE A 332 -2.09 11.37 -8.24
CA PHE A 332 -2.62 12.17 -7.13
C PHE A 332 -1.89 11.82 -5.83
N ILE A 333 -1.22 12.81 -5.24
CA ILE A 333 -0.49 12.68 -3.97
C ILE A 333 -1.41 13.10 -2.79
N GLY A 334 -2.61 13.59 -3.08
CA GLY A 334 -3.62 13.91 -2.09
C GLY A 334 -3.43 15.33 -1.55
N VAL A 335 -3.31 15.50 -0.23
CA VAL A 335 -3.11 16.81 0.43
C VAL A 335 -1.70 16.95 1.02
N ALA A 336 -0.78 16.11 0.56
CA ALA A 336 0.54 16.02 1.16
C ALA A 336 1.40 17.27 0.87
N VAL A 337 2.21 17.65 1.86
CA VAL A 337 3.09 18.82 1.89
C VAL A 337 4.55 18.36 1.94
N GLY A 338 5.46 19.10 1.32
CA GLY A 338 6.90 18.90 1.41
C GLY A 338 7.58 18.64 0.08
N ASP A 339 8.80 18.12 0.15
CA ASP A 339 9.62 17.81 -1.02
C ASP A 339 9.26 16.42 -1.58
N TRP A 340 9.17 16.34 -2.90
CA TRP A 340 8.81 15.14 -3.65
C TRP A 340 9.82 14.90 -4.76
N TRP A 341 10.13 13.63 -4.96
CA TRP A 341 10.99 13.14 -6.02
C TRP A 341 10.19 12.22 -6.93
N VAL A 342 10.39 12.32 -8.24
CA VAL A 342 9.72 11.52 -9.26
C VAL A 342 10.74 10.97 -10.26
N TRP A 343 10.62 9.71 -10.64
CA TRP A 343 11.53 9.06 -11.60
C TRP A 343 10.86 7.90 -12.32
N ILE A 344 11.53 7.39 -13.36
CA ILE A 344 11.09 6.21 -14.12
C ILE A 344 11.86 4.98 -13.61
N VAL A 345 11.15 3.85 -13.50
CA VAL A 345 11.72 2.54 -13.17
C VAL A 345 11.47 1.53 -14.28
N ASP A 346 12.34 0.51 -14.37
CA ASP A 346 12.10 -0.66 -15.20
C ASP A 346 11.13 -1.66 -14.53
N ASP A 347 10.87 -2.79 -15.20
CA ASP A 347 10.02 -3.89 -14.72
C ASP A 347 10.54 -4.56 -13.44
N GLN A 348 11.84 -4.39 -13.15
CA GLN A 348 12.48 -4.85 -11.92
C GLN A 348 12.46 -3.79 -10.81
N GLY A 349 11.89 -2.62 -11.08
CA GLY A 349 11.85 -1.49 -10.15
C GLY A 349 13.16 -0.73 -10.03
N ARG A 350 14.14 -0.97 -10.90
CA ARG A 350 15.38 -0.21 -10.90
C ARG A 350 15.16 1.12 -11.61
N ARG A 351 15.66 2.20 -11.01
CA ARG A 351 15.58 3.55 -11.59
C ARG A 351 16.35 3.63 -12.92
N ILE A 352 15.65 4.04 -13.97
CA ILE A 352 16.19 4.21 -15.33
C ILE A 352 16.18 5.66 -15.82
N SER A 353 15.88 6.63 -14.96
CA SER A 353 15.96 8.07 -15.25
C SER A 353 16.67 8.84 -14.12
N PRO A 354 17.13 10.09 -14.38
CA PRO A 354 17.31 11.08 -13.33
C PRO A 354 16.00 11.34 -12.57
N MET A 355 16.11 11.94 -11.38
CA MET A 355 14.94 12.37 -10.61
C MET A 355 14.52 13.79 -11.01
N GLY A 356 13.23 13.99 -11.21
CA GLY A 356 12.61 15.30 -11.05
C GLY A 356 12.33 15.54 -9.58
N ALA A 357 12.40 16.79 -9.13
CA ALA A 357 12.05 17.18 -7.76
C ALA A 357 11.16 18.41 -7.78
N PHE A 358 10.21 18.46 -6.86
CA PHE A 358 9.35 19.63 -6.62
C PHE A 358 8.97 19.70 -5.13
N SER A 359 8.55 20.87 -4.68
CA SER A 359 8.08 21.08 -3.31
C SER A 359 6.66 21.62 -3.36
N THR A 360 5.78 21.10 -2.53
CA THR A 360 4.36 21.49 -2.47
C THR A 360 4.00 21.96 -1.08
N ASP A 361 3.21 23.03 -0.99
CA ASP A 361 2.67 23.55 0.27
C ASP A 361 1.29 22.95 0.61
N GLY A 362 0.80 21.99 -0.20
CA GLY A 362 -0.54 21.43 -0.11
C GLY A 362 -1.63 22.31 -0.75
N PRO A 363 -2.90 21.86 -0.77
CA PRO A 363 -3.98 22.55 -1.48
C PRO A 363 -4.08 24.05 -1.14
N GLY A 364 -4.15 24.90 -2.18
CA GLY A 364 -4.09 26.36 -2.07
C GLY A 364 -2.67 26.96 -2.01
N GLY A 365 -1.65 26.12 -1.91
CA GLY A 365 -0.24 26.46 -2.05
C GLY A 365 0.19 26.91 -3.46
N ALA A 366 1.45 27.36 -3.57
CA ALA A 366 1.98 27.88 -4.84
C ALA A 366 2.23 26.78 -5.89
N CYS A 367 2.43 25.54 -5.45
CA CYS A 367 2.85 24.43 -6.29
C CYS A 367 2.12 23.15 -5.87
N ASN A 368 0.96 22.90 -6.49
CA ASN A 368 0.13 21.71 -6.20
C ASN A 368 -0.10 20.84 -7.42
N VAL A 369 0.12 21.37 -8.62
CA VAL A 369 0.19 20.60 -9.85
C VAL A 369 1.57 20.77 -10.41
N ALA A 370 2.45 19.80 -10.14
CA ALA A 370 3.79 19.76 -10.70
C ALA A 370 3.79 19.02 -12.03
N THR A 371 4.28 19.66 -13.09
CA THR A 371 4.47 19.02 -14.39
C THR A 371 5.93 18.60 -14.53
N VAL A 372 6.21 17.30 -14.56
CA VAL A 372 7.56 16.75 -14.73
C VAL A 372 7.67 15.96 -16.02
N ASN A 373 8.56 16.37 -16.93
CA ASN A 373 8.76 15.68 -18.19
C ASN A 373 10.05 14.86 -18.17
N PHE A 374 10.02 13.68 -18.78
CA PHE A 374 11.18 12.79 -18.91
C PHE A 374 11.61 12.68 -20.37
N TYR A 375 12.91 12.72 -20.63
CA TYR A 375 13.46 12.70 -22.00
C TYR A 375 14.50 11.59 -22.15
N GLY A 376 14.15 10.62 -22.98
CA GLY A 376 15.02 9.59 -23.51
C GLY A 376 16.04 10.17 -24.50
N PRO A 377 16.99 9.33 -24.97
CA PRO A 377 17.92 9.66 -26.04
C PRO A 377 17.20 10.07 -27.33
#